data_AF-A0A3D3DSZ6-F1
#
_entry.id   AF-A0A3D3DSZ6-F1
#
_cell.length_a   1.000
_cell.length_b   1.000
_cell.length_c   1.000
_cell.angle_alpha   90.00
_cell.angle_beta   90.00
_cell.angle_gamma   90.00
#
_symmetry.space_group_name_H-M   'P 1'
#
loop_
_entity.id
_entity.type
_entity.pdbx_description
1 polymer ?
#
loop_
_entity_poly.entity_id
_entity_poly.type
_entity_poly.pdbx_seq_one_letter_code
_entity_poly.pdbx_strand_id
1 'polypeptide(L)'
;GLLEMSRQRLRSSISESNYRVCQLCDGTGQIRHVTSSALSFLRILEEEALKENTEAVFAELPVDIATFLLNEKRHEVNQIEARLGT
;
A
#
# COMPACT_ATOMS: atom_id res chain seq x y z
N GLY A 1 -8.45 -11.07 -32.52
CA GLY A 1 -8.56 -9.96 -33.48
C GLY A 1 -8.17 -8.66 -32.82
N LEU A 2 -6.88 -8.48 -32.54
CA LEU A 2 -6.33 -7.18 -32.13
C LEU A 2 -5.62 -6.60 -33.35
N LEU A 3 -5.81 -5.31 -33.59
CA LEU A 3 -5.15 -4.57 -34.66
C LEU A 3 -4.16 -3.61 -34.02
N GLU A 4 -2.91 -3.70 -34.45
CA GLU A 4 -1.85 -2.79 -34.03
C GLU A 4 -1.69 -1.66 -35.03
N MET A 5 -1.60 -0.43 -34.53
CA MET A 5 -1.37 0.77 -35.33
C MET A 5 -0.46 1.72 -34.54
N SER A 6 0.47 2.37 -35.24
CA SER A 6 1.35 3.38 -34.66
C SER A 6 0.98 4.77 -35.15
N ARG A 7 1.13 5.77 -34.29
CA ARG A 7 0.90 7.18 -34.62
C ARG A 7 2.07 8.03 -34.16
N GLN A 8 2.60 8.87 -35.05
CA GLN A 8 3.69 9.80 -34.73
C GLN A 8 3.21 10.92 -33.80
N ARG A 9 3.99 11.20 -32.74
CA ARG A 9 3.70 12.27 -31.79
C ARG A 9 4.23 13.62 -32.31
N LEU A 10 3.33 14.49 -32.76
CA LEU A 10 3.70 15.82 -33.31
C LEU A 10 3.74 16.92 -32.25
N ARG A 11 2.90 16.83 -31.21
CA ARG A 11 2.78 17.79 -30.09
C ARG A 11 2.36 17.02 -28.82
N SER A 12 2.36 17.71 -27.67
CA SER A 12 1.83 17.17 -26.42
C SER A 12 0.39 16.69 -26.61
N SER A 13 0.03 15.60 -25.96
CA SER A 13 -1.34 15.10 -25.99
C SER A 13 -2.28 16.00 -25.17
N ILE A 14 -3.59 15.93 -25.43
CA ILE A 14 -4.60 16.66 -24.65
C ILE A 14 -4.57 16.23 -23.18
N SER A 15 -4.33 14.94 -22.94
CA SER A 15 -4.15 14.36 -21.60
C SER A 15 -2.99 14.99 -20.85
N GLU A 16 -1.85 15.20 -21.52
CA GLU A 16 -0.66 15.83 -20.91
C GLU A 16 -0.88 17.33 -20.64
N SER A 17 -1.65 18.03 -21.49
CA SER A 17 -1.81 19.49 -21.37
C SER A 17 -2.93 19.93 -20.44
N ASN A 18 -4.00 19.14 -20.30
CA ASN A 18 -5.21 19.54 -19.56
C ASN A 18 -5.46 18.71 -18.30
N TYR A 19 -4.80 17.56 -18.14
CA TYR A 19 -5.09 16.64 -17.05
C TYR A 19 -3.85 16.38 -16.20
N ARG A 20 -4.08 15.96 -14.96
CA ARG A 20 -3.04 15.55 -14.02
C ARG A 20 -3.31 14.12 -13.62
N VAL A 21 -2.25 13.42 -13.19
CA VAL A 21 -2.39 12.08 -12.66
C VAL A 21 -3.18 12.13 -11.35
N CYS A 22 -4.09 11.16 -11.18
CA CYS A 22 -4.89 11.01 -9.96
C CYS A 22 -3.96 10.78 -8.76
N GLN A 23 -4.03 11.65 -7.75
CA GLN A 23 -3.15 11.58 -6.57
C GLN A 23 -3.40 10.35 -5.68
N LEU A 24 -4.55 9.68 -5.85
CA LEU A 24 -4.94 8.55 -5.00
C LEU A 24 -4.49 7.19 -5.57
N CYS A 25 -4.56 7.02 -6.89
CA CYS A 25 -4.22 5.76 -7.56
C CYS A 25 -3.03 5.86 -8.52
N ASP A 26 -2.42 7.04 -8.64
CA ASP A 26 -1.28 7.33 -9.50
C ASP A 26 -1.46 6.84 -10.97
N GLY A 27 -2.68 6.96 -11.48
CA GLY A 27 -3.03 6.59 -12.86
C GLY A 27 -3.35 5.11 -13.08
N THR A 28 -3.30 4.26 -12.06
CA THR A 28 -3.69 2.84 -12.17
C THR A 28 -5.20 2.64 -12.32
N GLY A 29 -6.01 3.62 -11.91
CA GLY A 29 -7.47 3.57 -11.99
C GLY A 29 -8.14 2.66 -10.94
N GLN A 30 -7.37 2.08 -10.02
CA GLN A 30 -7.89 1.21 -8.95
C GLN A 30 -7.14 1.48 -7.64
N ILE A 31 -7.83 1.28 -6.52
CA ILE A 31 -7.25 1.44 -5.17
C ILE A 31 -7.31 0.07 -4.49
N ARG A 32 -6.25 -0.33 -3.78
CA ARG A 32 -6.25 -1.59 -3.04
C ARG A 32 -7.32 -1.56 -1.94
N HIS A 33 -8.01 -2.69 -1.78
CA HIS A 33 -8.92 -2.90 -0.66
C HIS A 33 -8.19 -2.87 0.68
N VAL A 34 -8.89 -2.40 1.71
CA VAL A 34 -8.39 -2.28 3.09
C VAL A 34 -7.77 -3.58 3.59
N THR A 35 -8.44 -4.72 3.36
CA THR A 35 -7.96 -6.05 3.78
C THR A 35 -6.61 -6.42 3.14
N SER A 36 -6.45 -6.17 1.85
CA SER A 36 -5.20 -6.44 1.13
C SER A 36 -4.08 -5.51 1.56
N SER A 37 -4.39 -4.21 1.73
CA SER A 37 -3.43 -3.21 2.20
C SER A 37 -2.97 -3.52 3.62
N ALA A 38 -3.90 -3.86 4.53
CA ALA A 38 -3.59 -4.20 5.92
C ALA A 38 -2.66 -5.42 6.04
N LEU A 39 -2.94 -6.50 5.30
CA LEU A 39 -2.06 -7.69 5.28
C LEU A 39 -0.67 -7.36 4.71
N SER A 40 -0.59 -6.46 3.74
CA SER A 40 0.70 -5.98 3.24
C SER A 40 1.46 -5.20 4.31
N PHE A 41 0.77 -4.33 5.05
CA PHE A 41 1.36 -3.59 6.17
C PHE A 41 1.81 -4.49 7.30
N LEU A 42 1.05 -5.53 7.64
CA LEU A 42 1.41 -6.48 8.70
C LEU A 42 2.73 -7.19 8.41
N ARG A 43 2.99 -7.54 7.13
CA ARG A 43 4.28 -8.11 6.71
C ARG A 43 5.43 -7.11 6.87
N ILE A 44 5.21 -5.85 6.47
CA ILE A 44 6.21 -4.79 6.65
C ILE A 44 6.51 -4.59 8.13
N LEU A 45 5.48 -4.58 8.99
CA LEU A 45 5.65 -4.50 10.44
C LEU A 45 6.48 -5.65 10.99
N GLU A 46 6.22 -6.89 10.58
CA GLU A 46 7.02 -8.06 10.98
C GLU A 46 8.47 -7.96 10.50
N GLU A 47 8.69 -7.53 9.25
CA GLU A 47 10.03 -7.33 8.69
C GLU A 47 10.83 -6.25 9.45
N GLU A 48 10.20 -5.12 9.78
CA GLU A 48 10.84 -4.05 10.56
C GLU A 48 11.13 -4.50 11.99
N ALA A 49 10.21 -5.24 12.61
CA ALA A 49 10.37 -5.70 13.98
C ALA A 49 11.42 -6.84 14.13
N LEU A 50 11.74 -7.56 13.05
CA LEU A 50 12.79 -8.58 13.01
C LEU A 50 14.21 -8.01 12.88
N LYS A 51 14.38 -6.70 12.67
CA LYS A 51 15.72 -6.09 12.57
C LYS A 51 16.42 -6.05 13.94
N GLU A 52 17.75 -6.18 13.92
CA GLU A 52 18.57 -6.08 15.13
C GLU A 52 18.44 -4.70 15.79
N ASN A 53 18.43 -4.66 17.14
CA ASN A 53 18.32 -3.44 17.96
C ASN A 53 17.03 -2.61 17.74
N THR A 54 15.92 -3.27 17.43
CA THR A 54 14.62 -2.61 17.30
C THR A 54 13.86 -2.68 18.63
N GLU A 55 13.74 -1.57 19.35
CA GLU A 55 12.99 -1.50 20.62
C GLU A 55 11.48 -1.31 20.41
N ALA A 56 11.11 -0.53 19.39
CA ALA A 56 9.71 -0.24 19.07
C ALA A 56 9.55 0.08 17.58
N VAL A 57 8.38 -0.26 17.02
CA VAL A 57 8.00 0.08 15.65
C VAL A 57 6.75 0.95 15.71
N PHE A 58 6.81 2.12 15.05
CA PHE A 58 5.68 3.03 14.93
C PHE A 58 5.19 3.04 13.48
N ALA A 59 3.88 2.83 13.29
CA ALA A 59 3.26 2.88 11.97
C ALA A 59 2.12 3.89 11.92
N GLU A 60 2.22 4.83 10.98
CA GLU A 60 1.14 5.76 10.65
C GLU A 60 0.35 5.21 9.47
N LEU A 61 -0.96 5.04 9.67
CA LEU A 61 -1.84 4.35 8.75
C LEU A 61 -3.18 5.10 8.62
N PRO A 62 -3.88 4.99 7.48
CA PRO A 62 -5.28 5.40 7.39
C PRO A 62 -6.15 4.70 8.43
N VAL A 63 -7.17 5.42 8.92
CA VAL A 63 -8.04 4.96 10.02
C VAL A 63 -8.66 3.59 9.75
N ASP A 64 -9.11 3.33 8.53
CA ASP A 64 -9.74 2.05 8.17
C ASP A 64 -8.77 0.87 8.27
N ILE A 65 -7.51 1.08 7.87
CA ILE A 65 -6.46 0.06 7.93
C ILE A 65 -6.04 -0.17 9.38
N ALA A 66 -5.85 0.89 10.15
CA ALA A 66 -5.52 0.81 11.57
C ALA A 66 -6.61 0.09 12.36
N THR A 67 -7.88 0.41 12.09
CA THR A 67 -9.04 -0.23 12.73
C THR A 67 -9.07 -1.72 12.42
N PHE A 68 -8.84 -2.10 11.15
CA PHE A 68 -8.81 -3.50 10.73
C PHE A 68 -7.67 -4.31 11.39
N LEU A 69 -6.49 -3.70 11.51
CA LEU A 69 -5.33 -4.34 12.13
C LEU A 69 -5.53 -4.56 13.63
N LEU A 70 -6.06 -3.56 14.33
CA LEU A 70 -6.20 -3.58 15.79
C LEU A 70 -7.46 -4.33 16.28
N ASN A 71 -8.39 -4.67 15.38
CA ASN A 71 -9.58 -5.46 15.72
C ASN A 71 -9.53 -6.85 15.08
N GLU A 72 -9.74 -6.96 13.76
CA GLU A 72 -9.87 -8.22 13.04
C GLU A 72 -8.54 -9.00 12.98
N LYS A 73 -7.41 -8.29 12.91
CA LYS A 73 -6.07 -8.90 12.87
C LYS A 73 -5.28 -8.77 14.16
N ARG A 74 -5.95 -8.43 15.27
CA ARG A 74 -5.31 -8.26 16.58
C ARG A 74 -4.51 -9.48 17.03
N HIS A 75 -5.00 -10.67 16.73
CA HIS A 75 -4.30 -11.91 17.09
C HIS A 75 -2.95 -12.05 16.37
N GLU A 76 -2.88 -11.67 15.09
CA GLU A 76 -1.64 -11.72 14.30
C GLU A 76 -0.63 -10.68 14.80
N VAL A 77 -1.09 -9.48 15.16
CA VAL A 77 -0.24 -8.44 15.78
C VAL A 77 0.35 -8.94 17.09
N ASN A 78 -0.47 -9.49 17.99
CA ASN A 78 0.00 -10.05 19.26
C ASN A 78 0.97 -11.22 19.06
N GLN A 79 0.82 -12.01 17.99
CA GLN A 79 1.72 -13.11 17.69
C GLN A 79 3.12 -12.62 17.31
N ILE A 80 3.20 -11.49 16.58
CA ILE A 80 4.46 -10.83 16.24
C ILE A 80 5.14 -10.33 17.52
N GLU A 81 4.42 -9.62 18.38
CA GLU A 81 4.94 -9.13 19.68
C GLU A 81 5.45 -10.28 20.56
N ALA A 82 4.64 -11.34 20.72
CA ALA A 82 4.99 -12.50 21.53
C ALA A 82 6.22 -13.26 21.01
N ARG A 83 6.44 -13.30 19.68
CA ARG A 83 7.61 -13.94 19.07
C ARG A 83 8.89 -13.13 19.30
N LEU A 84 8.78 -11.80 19.28
CA LEU A 84 9.92 -10.89 19.38
C LEU A 84 10.28 -10.51 20.82
N GLY A 85 9.39 -10.81 21.78
CA GLY A 85 9.69 -10.66 23.21
C GLY A 85 9.66 -9.21 23.69
N THR A 86 8.88 -8.36 23.03
CA THR A 86 8.47 -7.02 23.49
C THR A 86 7.14 -7.06 24.21
#